data_AF-A0A955SUR9-F1
#
_entry.id   AF-A0A955SUR9-F1
#
_cell.length_a   1.000
_cell.length_b   1.000
_cell.length_c   1.000
_cell.angle_alpha   90.00
_cell.angle_beta   90.00
_cell.angle_gamma   90.00
#
_symmetry.space_group_name_H-M   'P 1'
#
loop_
_entity.id
_entity.type
_entity.pdbx_description
1 polymer ?
#
loop_
_entity_poly.entity_id
_entity_poly.type
_entity_poly.pdbx_seq_one_letter_code
_entity_poly.pdbx_strand_id
1 'polypeptide(L)'
;AWLGEMEEARDLEEGVAESEFGKVALAEAMKGDQSSMEEQISALKPELESGNFDLVKNALSVCTKIYARFYEDPMKRSAVEAKIKSTWSPMPIFIRIELLTGMVESALEHSDQETALRLVNETQVLVDEHQWPLEHGLPIKAKVVELRFRAGDETTARREADELLRQFEEHKEEIVNIYRAEALHPLARAYQAMGETGVALNVYKRAVEEGVENPNSRPRAEDLSATCCEMARWSIEPDQELWDRIEEIEQGLDAPW
;
A
#
# COMPACT_ATOMS: atom_id res chain seq x y z
N ALA A 1 -22.40 -19.65 -14.29
CA ALA A 1 -22.27 -20.23 -12.94
C ALA A 1 -21.07 -21.17 -12.97
N TRP A 2 -19.91 -20.74 -12.48
CA TRP A 2 -18.62 -21.43 -12.62
C TRP A 2 -17.91 -21.43 -11.27
N LEU A 3 -18.52 -22.07 -10.27
CA LEU A 3 -17.91 -22.25 -8.95
C LEU A 3 -17.97 -23.74 -8.64
N GLY A 4 -16.82 -24.43 -8.66
CA GLY A 4 -16.69 -25.83 -8.24
C GLY A 4 -15.79 -26.74 -9.09
N GLU A 5 -15.35 -26.31 -10.28
CA GLU A 5 -14.62 -27.18 -11.21
C GLU A 5 -13.09 -27.04 -11.04
N MET A 6 -12.55 -27.76 -10.04
CA MET A 6 -11.11 -27.73 -9.70
C MET A 6 -10.21 -28.41 -10.75
N GLU A 7 -10.74 -29.35 -11.54
CA GLU A 7 -10.00 -29.99 -12.64
C GLU A 7 -9.82 -29.03 -13.83
N GLU A 8 -10.86 -28.29 -14.23
CA GLU A 8 -10.75 -27.31 -15.30
C GLU A 8 -9.89 -26.09 -14.90
N ALA A 9 -9.84 -25.74 -13.61
CA ALA A 9 -8.93 -24.70 -13.12
C ALA A 9 -7.45 -25.11 -13.28
N ARG A 10 -7.12 -26.37 -13.02
CA ARG A 10 -5.77 -26.93 -13.23
C ARG A 10 -5.38 -27.01 -14.71
N ASP A 11 -6.32 -27.37 -15.58
CA ASP A 11 -6.08 -27.39 -17.02
C ASP A 11 -5.83 -25.97 -17.59
N LEU A 12 -6.39 -24.94 -16.95
CA LEU A 12 -6.12 -23.54 -17.28
C LEU A 12 -4.77 -23.04 -16.71
N GLU A 13 -4.27 -23.61 -15.61
CA GLU A 13 -2.95 -23.29 -15.04
C GLU A 13 -1.77 -23.70 -15.93
N GLU A 14 -1.89 -24.78 -16.72
CA GLU A 14 -0.83 -25.25 -17.62
C GLU A 14 -0.45 -24.22 -18.71
N GLY A 15 -1.32 -23.23 -18.99
CA GLY A 15 -1.09 -22.16 -19.96
C GLY A 15 -0.69 -20.81 -19.37
N VAL A 16 -0.56 -20.71 -18.05
CA VAL A 16 -0.33 -19.45 -17.33
C VAL A 16 1.18 -19.20 -17.21
N ALA A 17 1.63 -18.01 -17.59
CA ALA A 17 3.04 -17.62 -17.44
C ALA A 17 3.49 -17.75 -15.97
N GLU A 18 4.75 -18.11 -15.72
CA GLU A 18 5.29 -18.30 -14.35
C GLU A 18 5.01 -17.09 -13.42
N SER A 19 4.95 -15.88 -13.98
CA SER A 19 4.61 -14.64 -13.28
C SER A 19 3.18 -14.57 -12.75
N GLU A 20 2.25 -15.32 -13.35
CA GLU A 20 0.82 -15.34 -13.05
C GLU A 20 0.41 -16.56 -12.19
N PHE A 21 1.30 -17.55 -12.06
CA PHE A 21 1.11 -18.74 -11.21
C PHE A 21 0.85 -18.36 -9.74
N GLY A 22 1.50 -17.30 -9.27
CA GLY A 22 1.28 -16.74 -7.94
C GLY A 22 -0.16 -16.27 -7.68
N LYS A 23 -0.86 -15.77 -8.70
CA LYS A 23 -2.25 -15.31 -8.56
C LYS A 23 -3.22 -16.49 -8.50
N VAL A 24 -2.89 -17.59 -9.16
CA VAL A 24 -3.71 -18.81 -9.10
C VAL A 24 -3.51 -19.54 -7.77
N ALA A 25 -2.26 -19.71 -7.32
CA ALA A 25 -1.96 -20.24 -5.99
C ALA A 25 -2.60 -19.38 -4.87
N LEU A 26 -2.66 -18.05 -5.05
CA LEU A 26 -3.37 -17.14 -4.15
C LEU A 26 -4.89 -17.39 -4.14
N ALA A 27 -5.50 -17.64 -5.31
CA ALA A 27 -6.91 -17.98 -5.41
C ALA A 27 -7.24 -19.37 -4.79
N GLU A 28 -6.32 -20.34 -4.90
CA GLU A 28 -6.45 -21.66 -4.28
C GLU A 28 -6.29 -21.61 -2.75
N ALA A 29 -5.30 -20.86 -2.24
CA ALA A 29 -5.08 -20.65 -0.80
C ALA A 29 -6.29 -20.00 -0.11
N MET A 30 -7.05 -19.18 -0.84
CA MET A 30 -8.30 -18.56 -0.38
C MET A 30 -9.50 -19.51 -0.39
N LYS A 31 -9.47 -20.64 -1.12
CA LYS A 31 -10.60 -21.58 -1.27
C LYS A 31 -10.51 -22.88 -0.47
N GLY A 32 -9.32 -23.29 -0.02
CA GLY A 32 -9.14 -24.61 0.61
C GLY A 32 -9.51 -24.65 2.09
N ASP A 33 -10.65 -25.22 2.48
CA ASP A 33 -11.13 -25.26 3.89
C ASP A 33 -10.50 -26.34 4.80
N GLN A 34 -9.62 -27.21 4.29
CA GLN A 34 -9.14 -28.37 5.06
C GLN A 34 -7.65 -28.73 4.98
N SER A 35 -6.85 -28.07 4.14
CA SER A 35 -5.39 -28.30 4.17
C SER A 35 -4.80 -27.64 5.42
N SER A 36 -3.94 -28.34 6.14
CA SER A 36 -3.25 -27.75 7.29
C SER A 36 -2.37 -26.58 6.84
N MET A 37 -2.20 -25.55 7.67
CA MET A 37 -1.28 -24.43 7.40
C MET A 37 0.10 -24.94 6.96
N GLU A 38 0.56 -26.02 7.56
CA GLU A 38 1.85 -26.65 7.27
C GLU A 38 1.92 -27.22 5.85
N GLU A 39 0.84 -27.85 5.36
CA GLU A 39 0.75 -28.33 3.97
C GLU A 39 0.82 -27.16 2.98
N GLN A 40 0.09 -26.07 3.25
CA GLN A 40 0.11 -24.88 2.39
C GLN A 40 1.50 -24.25 2.34
N ILE A 41 2.16 -24.07 3.49
CA ILE A 41 3.52 -23.52 3.54
C ILE A 41 4.54 -24.48 2.90
N SER A 42 4.36 -25.79 3.08
CA SER A 42 5.23 -26.79 2.46
C SER A 42 5.08 -26.82 0.94
N ALA A 43 3.87 -26.60 0.42
CA ALA A 43 3.62 -26.52 -1.02
C ALA A 43 4.35 -25.33 -1.67
N LEU A 44 4.52 -24.22 -0.94
CA LEU A 44 5.24 -23.01 -1.39
C LEU A 44 6.77 -23.11 -1.29
N LYS A 45 7.30 -24.21 -0.72
CA LYS A 45 8.74 -24.35 -0.49
C LYS A 45 9.58 -24.28 -1.78
N PRO A 46 9.21 -24.95 -2.89
CA PRO A 46 9.97 -24.86 -4.14
C PRO A 46 10.10 -23.43 -4.66
N GLU A 47 9.03 -22.63 -4.59
CA GLU A 47 9.00 -21.25 -5.04
C GLU A 47 9.84 -20.35 -4.14
N LEU A 48 9.72 -20.51 -2.82
CA LEU A 48 10.51 -19.78 -1.82
C LEU A 48 12.01 -20.07 -1.91
N GLU A 49 12.38 -21.26 -2.37
CA GLU A 49 13.79 -21.70 -2.52
C GLU A 49 14.31 -21.58 -3.97
N SER A 50 13.47 -21.15 -4.91
CA SER A 50 13.79 -21.10 -6.35
C SER A 50 14.90 -20.11 -6.71
N GLY A 51 15.11 -19.08 -5.88
CA GLY A 51 15.96 -17.93 -6.20
C GLY A 51 15.40 -17.02 -7.30
N ASN A 52 14.24 -17.35 -7.87
CA ASN A 52 13.53 -16.51 -8.83
C ASN A 52 12.74 -15.44 -8.06
N PHE A 53 13.03 -14.17 -8.35
CA PHE A 53 12.44 -13.03 -7.67
C PHE A 53 10.90 -13.04 -7.69
N ASP A 54 10.29 -13.30 -8.85
CA ASP A 54 8.83 -13.24 -9.00
C ASP A 54 8.15 -14.39 -8.26
N LEU A 55 8.73 -15.60 -8.33
CA LEU A 55 8.22 -16.77 -7.60
C LEU A 55 8.32 -16.57 -6.09
N VAL A 56 9.46 -16.07 -5.60
CA VAL A 56 9.65 -15.79 -4.16
C VAL A 56 8.70 -14.69 -3.69
N LYS A 57 8.57 -13.59 -4.46
CA LYS A 57 7.62 -12.51 -4.14
C LYS A 57 6.20 -13.05 -4.02
N ASN A 58 5.75 -13.79 -5.03
CA ASN A 58 4.41 -14.36 -5.07
C ASN A 58 4.16 -15.30 -3.89
N ALA A 59 5.09 -16.22 -3.59
CA ALA A 59 4.96 -17.13 -2.47
C ALA A 59 4.92 -16.40 -1.12
N LEU A 60 5.71 -15.34 -0.94
CA LEU A 60 5.65 -14.50 0.27
C LEU A 60 4.32 -13.75 0.39
N SER A 61 3.76 -13.26 -0.72
CA SER A 61 2.43 -12.67 -0.74
C SER A 61 1.33 -13.69 -0.40
N VAL A 62 1.48 -14.96 -0.77
CA VAL A 62 0.56 -16.02 -0.31
C VAL A 62 0.73 -16.25 1.19
N CYS A 63 1.96 -16.28 1.71
CA CYS A 63 2.22 -16.40 3.15
C CYS A 63 1.54 -15.29 3.96
N THR A 64 1.47 -14.04 3.50
CA THR A 64 0.74 -12.98 4.23
C THR A 64 -0.78 -13.22 4.25
N LYS A 65 -1.34 -13.88 3.23
CA LYS A 65 -2.75 -14.32 3.24
C LYS A 65 -2.98 -15.50 4.19
N ILE A 66 -2.04 -16.45 4.25
CA ILE A 66 -2.07 -17.54 5.24
C ILE A 66 -1.98 -16.97 6.66
N TYR A 67 -1.10 -15.99 6.89
CA TYR A 67 -0.99 -15.27 8.16
C TYR A 67 -2.33 -14.67 8.60
N ALA A 68 -3.02 -13.97 7.68
CA ALA A 68 -4.33 -13.39 7.96
C ALA A 68 -5.42 -14.43 8.20
N ARG A 69 -5.40 -15.53 7.45
CA ARG A 69 -6.40 -16.59 7.56
C ARG A 69 -6.33 -17.34 8.90
N PHE A 70 -5.12 -17.59 9.40
CA PHE A 70 -4.90 -18.29 10.66
C PHE A 70 -4.58 -17.33 11.82
N TYR A 71 -5.05 -16.07 11.74
CA TYR A 71 -4.69 -15.03 12.69
C TYR A 71 -5.06 -15.37 14.14
N GLU A 72 -6.23 -15.99 14.34
CA GLU A 72 -6.77 -16.39 15.65
C GLU A 72 -5.95 -17.50 16.36
N ASP A 73 -5.02 -18.15 15.66
CA ASP A 73 -4.10 -19.13 16.25
C ASP A 73 -2.71 -18.51 16.41
N PRO A 74 -2.32 -18.06 17.62
CA PRO A 74 -1.07 -17.34 17.82
C PRO A 74 0.17 -18.14 17.43
N MET A 75 0.13 -19.48 17.60
CA MET A 75 1.27 -20.33 17.23
C MET A 75 1.45 -20.38 15.72
N LYS A 76 0.34 -20.56 14.99
CA LYS A 76 0.35 -20.55 13.52
C LYS A 76 0.74 -19.19 12.97
N ARG A 77 0.15 -18.12 13.49
CA ARG A 77 0.47 -16.74 13.13
C ARG A 77 1.96 -16.45 13.29
N SER A 78 2.54 -16.78 14.45
CA SER A 78 3.97 -16.60 14.70
C SER A 78 4.85 -17.47 13.81
N ALA A 79 4.44 -18.70 13.49
CA ALA A 79 5.18 -19.57 12.58
C ALA A 79 5.22 -19.00 11.15
N VAL A 80 4.10 -18.48 10.65
CA VAL A 80 4.03 -17.86 9.32
C VAL A 80 4.85 -16.57 9.27
N GLU A 81 4.74 -15.71 10.30
CA GLU A 81 5.56 -14.50 10.41
C GLU A 81 7.06 -14.84 10.38
N ALA A 82 7.50 -15.83 11.16
CA ALA A 82 8.89 -16.27 11.17
C ALA A 82 9.34 -16.80 9.79
N LYS A 83 8.46 -17.50 9.07
CA LYS A 83 8.75 -18.00 7.72
C LYS A 83 8.91 -16.86 6.70
N ILE A 84 8.03 -15.86 6.74
CA ILE A 84 8.15 -14.65 5.90
C ILE A 84 9.49 -13.97 6.17
N LYS A 85 9.79 -13.69 7.44
CA LYS A 85 10.99 -12.94 7.85
C LYS A 85 12.31 -13.66 7.62
N SER A 86 12.32 -14.99 7.73
CA SER A 86 13.53 -15.78 7.42
C SER A 86 13.83 -15.83 5.92
N THR A 87 12.84 -15.59 5.07
CA THR A 87 12.96 -15.75 3.60
C THR A 87 13.09 -14.41 2.86
N TRP A 88 12.78 -13.28 3.49
CA TRP A 88 12.72 -11.98 2.79
C TRP A 88 14.07 -11.24 2.64
N SER A 89 15.16 -11.74 3.22
CA SER A 89 16.48 -11.08 3.18
C SER A 89 17.07 -10.89 1.77
N PRO A 90 16.84 -11.79 0.79
CA PRO A 90 17.21 -11.51 -0.61
C PRO A 90 16.25 -10.54 -1.31
N MET A 91 15.08 -10.23 -0.74
CA MET A 91 14.10 -9.38 -1.40
C MET A 91 14.49 -7.90 -1.32
N PRO A 92 14.19 -7.11 -2.37
CA PRO A 92 14.28 -5.65 -2.32
C PRO A 92 13.49 -5.08 -1.14
N ILE A 93 13.99 -3.98 -0.57
CA ILE A 93 13.42 -3.36 0.63
C ILE A 93 11.93 -3.02 0.49
N PHE A 94 11.49 -2.54 -0.68
CA PHE A 94 10.07 -2.23 -0.96
C PHE A 94 9.16 -3.44 -0.75
N ILE A 95 9.61 -4.65 -1.15
CA ILE A 95 8.84 -5.87 -0.96
C ILE A 95 8.74 -6.22 0.52
N ARG A 96 9.80 -6.00 1.30
CA ARG A 96 9.76 -6.24 2.75
C ARG A 96 8.79 -5.30 3.45
N ILE A 97 8.78 -4.02 3.06
CA ILE A 97 7.82 -3.02 3.53
C ILE A 97 6.39 -3.45 3.17
N GLU A 98 6.15 -3.86 1.92
CA GLU A 98 4.83 -4.35 1.46
C GLU A 98 4.34 -5.54 2.29
N LEU A 99 5.21 -6.53 2.53
CA LEU A 99 4.88 -7.71 3.33
C LEU A 99 4.57 -7.35 4.79
N LEU A 100 5.36 -6.46 5.41
CA LEU A 100 5.09 -5.96 6.76
C LEU A 100 3.78 -5.19 6.84
N THR A 101 3.55 -4.25 5.92
CA THR A 101 2.30 -3.49 5.83
C THR A 101 1.09 -4.42 5.68
N GLY A 102 1.17 -5.47 4.86
CA GLY A 102 0.11 -6.46 4.75
C GLY A 102 -0.18 -7.21 6.07
N MET A 103 0.86 -7.53 6.86
CA MET A 103 0.67 -8.12 8.19
C MET A 103 0.10 -7.12 9.20
N VAL A 104 0.50 -5.85 9.14
CA VAL A 104 -0.09 -4.77 9.95
C VAL A 104 -1.60 -4.67 9.67
N GLU A 105 -1.99 -4.61 8.39
CA GLU A 105 -3.39 -4.53 7.99
C GLU A 105 -4.19 -5.73 8.49
N SER A 106 -3.63 -6.93 8.36
CA SER A 106 -4.23 -8.15 8.93
C SER A 106 -4.41 -8.06 10.45
N ALA A 107 -3.44 -7.51 11.18
CA ALA A 107 -3.56 -7.33 12.63
C ALA A 107 -4.66 -6.32 12.99
N LEU A 108 -4.75 -5.22 12.23
CA LEU A 108 -5.80 -4.21 12.40
C LEU A 108 -7.20 -4.76 12.10
N GLU A 109 -7.36 -5.60 11.07
CA GLU A 109 -8.62 -6.26 10.73
C GLU A 109 -9.13 -7.16 11.87
N HIS A 110 -8.21 -7.74 12.65
CA HIS A 110 -8.51 -8.56 13.83
C HIS A 110 -8.47 -7.76 15.15
N SER A 111 -8.45 -6.43 15.07
CA SER A 111 -8.39 -5.53 16.24
C SER A 111 -7.20 -5.76 17.20
N ASP A 112 -6.11 -6.34 16.71
CA ASP A 112 -4.89 -6.60 17.49
C ASP A 112 -3.91 -5.42 17.35
N GLN A 113 -4.20 -4.36 18.11
CA GLN A 113 -3.44 -3.11 18.11
C GLN A 113 -1.99 -3.30 18.54
N GLU A 114 -1.71 -4.21 19.50
CA GLU A 114 -0.37 -4.48 19.98
C GLU A 114 0.52 -5.07 18.87
N THR A 115 0.02 -6.10 18.16
CA THR A 115 0.72 -6.69 17.03
C THR A 115 0.87 -5.71 15.88
N ALA A 116 -0.20 -4.95 15.57
CA ALA A 116 -0.16 -3.93 14.54
C ALA A 116 0.93 -2.88 14.84
N LEU A 117 0.98 -2.33 16.07
CA LEU A 117 1.95 -1.31 16.44
C LEU A 117 3.38 -1.84 16.43
N ARG A 118 3.60 -3.09 16.89
CA ARG A 118 4.91 -3.74 16.80
C ARG A 118 5.39 -3.85 15.35
N LEU A 119 4.52 -4.30 14.45
CA LEU A 119 4.84 -4.45 13.02
C LEU A 119 5.02 -3.09 12.33
N VAL A 120 4.25 -2.07 12.71
CA VAL A 120 4.44 -0.68 12.25
C VAL A 120 5.82 -0.17 12.65
N ASN A 121 6.24 -0.38 13.90
CA ASN A 121 7.56 0.03 14.37
C ASN A 121 8.69 -0.68 13.60
N GLU A 122 8.53 -1.96 13.30
CA GLU A 122 9.49 -2.69 12.47
C GLU A 122 9.51 -2.18 11.02
N THR A 123 8.35 -1.83 10.47
CA THR A 123 8.25 -1.21 9.13
C THR A 123 8.95 0.14 9.12
N GLN A 124 8.76 0.95 10.16
CA GLN A 124 9.41 2.25 10.31
C GLN A 124 10.94 2.11 10.33
N VAL A 125 11.49 1.13 11.06
CA VAL A 125 12.93 0.87 11.07
C VAL A 125 13.44 0.59 9.66
N LEU A 126 12.77 -0.27 8.89
CA LEU A 126 13.15 -0.54 7.51
C LEU A 126 13.10 0.70 6.62
N VAL A 127 12.10 1.56 6.81
CA VAL A 127 11.96 2.81 6.06
C VAL A 127 13.07 3.81 6.44
N ASP A 128 13.40 3.96 7.71
CA ASP A 128 14.38 4.94 8.19
C ASP A 128 15.83 4.55 7.92
N GLU A 129 16.13 3.25 7.82
CA GLU A 129 17.47 2.75 7.47
C GLU A 129 17.87 3.02 6.01
N HIS A 130 16.93 3.48 5.17
CA HIS A 130 17.14 3.70 3.75
C HIS A 130 17.04 5.19 3.38
N GLN A 131 17.88 5.62 2.45
CA GLN A 131 17.78 6.93 1.83
C GLN A 131 16.85 6.85 0.62
N TRP A 132 15.79 7.64 0.65
CA TRP A 132 14.79 7.69 -0.41
C TRP A 132 14.79 9.08 -1.05
N PRO A 133 14.70 9.16 -2.39
CA PRO A 133 14.19 10.38 -3.03
C PRO A 133 12.85 10.76 -2.42
N LEU A 134 12.60 12.06 -2.23
CA LEU A 134 11.44 12.53 -1.47
C LEU A 134 10.12 12.09 -2.13
N GLU A 135 10.07 12.06 -3.46
CA GLU A 135 8.94 11.58 -4.26
C GLU A 135 8.57 10.11 -3.98
N HIS A 136 9.49 9.31 -3.47
CA HIS A 136 9.25 7.91 -3.11
C HIS A 136 9.13 7.73 -1.59
N GLY A 137 10.01 8.39 -0.83
CA GLY A 137 10.05 8.28 0.62
C GLY A 137 8.81 8.84 1.30
N LEU A 138 8.27 9.96 0.80
CA LEU A 138 7.12 10.61 1.41
C LEU A 138 5.85 9.75 1.36
N PRO A 139 5.44 9.18 0.21
CA PRO A 139 4.34 8.20 0.13
C PRO A 139 4.47 7.04 1.11
N ILE A 140 5.66 6.43 1.18
CA ILE A 140 5.93 5.26 2.03
C ILE A 140 5.78 5.65 3.50
N LYS A 141 6.43 6.74 3.93
CA LYS A 141 6.36 7.22 5.31
C LYS A 141 4.95 7.63 5.69
N ALA A 142 4.22 8.30 4.81
CA ALA A 142 2.82 8.67 5.05
C ALA A 142 1.91 7.44 5.25
N LYS A 143 2.13 6.36 4.50
CA LYS A 143 1.42 5.09 4.75
C LYS A 143 1.76 4.49 6.11
N VAL A 144 3.03 4.52 6.53
CA VAL A 144 3.42 4.05 7.87
C VAL A 144 2.75 4.89 8.96
N VAL A 145 2.64 6.21 8.76
CA VAL A 145 1.94 7.13 9.66
C VAL A 145 0.43 6.80 9.77
N GLU A 146 -0.24 6.57 8.64
CA GLU A 146 -1.65 6.11 8.61
C GLU A 146 -1.83 4.84 9.45
N LEU A 147 -0.97 3.84 9.23
CA LEU A 147 -1.01 2.56 9.94
C LEU A 147 -0.71 2.73 11.44
N ARG A 148 0.25 3.60 11.78
CA ARG A 148 0.59 3.94 13.17
C ARG A 148 -0.59 4.52 13.93
N PHE A 149 -1.30 5.46 13.32
CA PHE A 149 -2.51 6.01 13.91
C PHE A 149 -3.56 4.91 14.15
N ARG A 150 -3.83 4.09 13.12
CA ARG A 150 -4.80 2.98 13.23
C ARG A 150 -4.39 1.93 14.27
N ALA A 151 -3.10 1.76 14.52
CA ALA A 151 -2.56 0.88 15.56
C ALA A 151 -2.61 1.50 16.98
N GLY A 152 -3.10 2.73 17.13
CA GLY A 152 -3.36 3.38 18.42
C GLY A 152 -2.27 4.37 18.88
N ASP A 153 -1.21 4.59 18.11
CA ASP A 153 -0.14 5.55 18.45
C ASP A 153 -0.40 6.92 17.80
N GLU A 154 -1.50 7.55 18.22
CA GLU A 154 -2.05 8.75 17.60
C GLU A 154 -1.11 9.96 17.67
N THR A 155 -0.48 10.16 18.83
CA THR A 155 0.41 11.31 19.08
C THR A 155 1.62 11.28 18.14
N THR A 156 2.25 10.11 18.01
CA THR A 156 3.43 9.93 17.17
C THR A 156 3.05 10.04 15.70
N ALA A 157 1.94 9.42 15.29
CA ALA A 157 1.45 9.48 13.93
C ALA A 157 1.17 10.94 13.50
N ARG A 158 0.48 11.72 14.33
CA ARG A 158 0.22 13.13 14.04
C ARG A 158 1.51 13.93 13.89
N ARG A 159 2.44 13.81 14.85
CA ARG A 159 3.74 14.49 14.79
C ARG A 159 4.50 14.16 13.50
N GLU A 160 4.49 12.90 13.10
CA GLU A 160 5.18 12.44 11.89
C GLU A 160 4.48 12.92 10.61
N ALA A 161 3.15 12.96 10.57
CA ALA A 161 2.41 13.57 9.45
C ALA A 161 2.78 15.04 9.26
N ASP A 162 2.77 15.81 10.35
CA ASP A 162 3.10 17.25 10.32
C ASP A 162 4.55 17.49 9.86
N GLU A 163 5.46 16.62 10.29
CA GLU A 163 6.86 16.64 9.86
C GLU A 163 7.03 16.30 8.38
N LEU A 164 6.29 15.30 7.86
CA LEU A 164 6.30 14.97 6.43
C LEU A 164 5.75 16.10 5.57
N LEU A 165 4.66 16.75 6.01
CA LEU A 165 4.10 17.90 5.31
C LEU A 165 5.11 19.05 5.24
N ARG A 166 5.81 19.32 6.36
CA ARG A 166 6.86 20.32 6.44
C ARG A 166 8.03 19.98 5.50
N GLN A 167 8.49 18.72 5.49
CA GLN A 167 9.53 18.27 4.58
C GLN A 167 9.14 18.46 3.11
N PHE A 168 7.90 18.14 2.74
CA PHE A 168 7.41 18.42 1.39
C PHE A 168 7.50 19.91 1.07
N GLU A 169 6.93 20.79 1.90
CA GLU A 169 6.89 22.22 1.61
C GLU A 169 8.30 22.84 1.52
N GLU A 170 9.26 22.36 2.32
CA GLU A 170 10.65 22.82 2.30
C GLU A 170 11.44 22.32 1.08
N HIS A 171 11.15 21.12 0.59
CA HIS A 171 11.97 20.41 -0.40
C HIS A 171 11.23 20.05 -1.69
N LYS A 172 10.01 20.54 -1.91
CA LYS A 172 9.21 20.22 -3.11
C LYS A 172 9.93 20.56 -4.42
N GLU A 173 10.82 21.56 -4.41
CA GLU A 173 11.61 21.93 -5.59
C GLU A 173 12.66 20.88 -5.98
N GLU A 174 13.00 19.96 -5.08
CA GLU A 174 13.86 18.81 -5.36
C GLU A 174 13.08 17.67 -6.02
N ILE A 175 11.75 17.66 -5.88
CA ILE A 175 10.86 16.70 -6.53
C ILE A 175 10.57 17.18 -7.95
N VAL A 176 10.75 16.28 -8.93
CA VAL A 176 10.27 16.52 -10.29
C VAL A 176 8.78 16.83 -10.23
N ASN A 177 8.37 17.99 -10.74
CA ASN A 177 7.01 18.51 -10.64
C ASN A 177 5.91 17.48 -10.99
N ILE A 178 6.18 16.60 -11.96
CA ILE A 178 5.24 15.56 -12.38
C ILE A 178 4.88 14.53 -11.29
N TYR A 179 5.65 14.46 -10.19
CA TYR A 179 5.40 13.53 -9.08
C TYR A 179 4.88 14.23 -7.82
N ARG A 180 4.82 15.57 -7.80
CA ARG A 180 4.52 16.33 -6.57
C ARG A 180 3.07 16.10 -6.09
N ALA A 181 2.12 16.06 -7.01
CA ALA A 181 0.71 15.82 -6.68
C ALA A 181 0.50 14.42 -6.10
N GLU A 182 0.99 13.38 -6.80
CA GLU A 182 0.90 11.98 -6.35
C GLU A 182 1.60 11.76 -5.00
N ALA A 183 2.75 12.40 -4.78
CA ALA A 183 3.47 12.26 -3.52
C ALA A 183 2.62 12.68 -2.31
N LEU A 184 1.72 13.66 -2.45
CA LEU A 184 0.90 14.20 -1.37
C LEU A 184 -0.34 13.35 -1.02
N HIS A 185 -0.86 12.52 -1.93
CA HIS A 185 -2.11 11.79 -1.68
C HIS A 185 -2.06 10.88 -0.44
N PRO A 186 -0.99 10.08 -0.21
CA PRO A 186 -0.90 9.24 0.98
C PRO A 186 -0.86 10.05 2.28
N LEU A 187 -0.32 11.27 2.24
CA LEU A 187 -0.27 12.15 3.41
C LEU A 187 -1.65 12.74 3.72
N ALA A 188 -2.40 13.16 2.70
CA ALA A 188 -3.79 13.59 2.86
C ALA A 188 -4.66 12.47 3.45
N ARG A 189 -4.47 11.24 2.95
CA ARG A 189 -5.13 10.04 3.49
C ARG A 189 -4.78 9.78 4.95
N ALA A 190 -3.51 9.94 5.34
CA ALA A 190 -3.09 9.77 6.72
C ALA A 190 -3.84 10.75 7.65
N TYR A 191 -3.95 12.02 7.27
CA TYR A 191 -4.76 13.00 8.02
C TYR A 191 -6.25 12.64 8.06
N GLN A 192 -6.82 12.17 6.94
CA GLN A 192 -8.21 11.74 6.92
C GLN A 192 -8.45 10.54 7.86
N ALA A 193 -7.53 9.58 7.90
CA ALA A 193 -7.60 8.45 8.83
C ALA A 193 -7.60 8.91 10.29
N MET A 194 -6.92 10.04 10.59
CA MET A 194 -6.91 10.69 11.91
C MET A 194 -8.19 11.47 12.24
N GLY A 195 -9.13 11.59 11.31
CA GLY A 195 -10.32 12.45 11.45
C GLY A 195 -10.04 13.94 11.21
N GLU A 196 -8.85 14.28 10.70
CA GLU A 196 -8.42 15.66 10.44
C GLU A 196 -8.82 16.08 9.01
N THR A 197 -10.11 15.95 8.69
CA THR A 197 -10.63 16.16 7.32
C THR A 197 -10.30 17.54 6.75
N GLY A 198 -10.30 18.59 7.57
CA GLY A 198 -9.89 19.93 7.13
C GLY A 198 -8.41 20.01 6.73
N VAL A 199 -7.53 19.30 7.42
CA VAL A 199 -6.10 19.23 7.07
C VAL A 199 -5.92 18.39 5.82
N ALA A 200 -6.57 17.23 5.73
CA ALA A 200 -6.56 16.38 4.54
C ALA A 200 -7.01 17.16 3.29
N LEU A 201 -8.08 17.95 3.39
CA LEU A 201 -8.58 18.78 2.31
C LEU A 201 -7.56 19.85 1.87
N ASN A 202 -6.87 20.49 2.82
CA ASN A 202 -5.80 21.44 2.49
C ASN A 202 -4.63 20.77 1.75
N VAL A 203 -4.28 19.53 2.12
CA VAL A 203 -3.26 18.76 1.39
C VAL A 203 -3.73 18.41 -0.03
N TYR A 204 -5.01 18.08 -0.24
CA TYR A 204 -5.55 17.86 -1.58
C TYR A 204 -5.60 19.14 -2.42
N LYS A 205 -5.96 20.28 -1.83
CA LYS A 205 -5.85 21.59 -2.51
C LYS A 205 -4.42 21.84 -2.99
N ARG A 206 -3.42 21.54 -2.15
CA ARG A 206 -2.01 21.61 -2.55
C ARG A 206 -1.70 20.64 -3.70
N ALA A 207 -2.13 19.38 -3.60
CA ALA A 207 -1.89 18.39 -4.64
C ALA A 207 -2.45 18.82 -6.01
N VAL A 208 -3.64 19.43 -6.03
CA VAL A 208 -4.23 20.00 -7.26
C VAL A 208 -3.34 21.09 -7.85
N GLU A 209 -2.84 22.03 -7.05
CA GLU A 209 -1.94 23.08 -7.55
C GLU A 209 -0.62 22.53 -8.09
N GLU A 210 -0.02 21.57 -7.37
CA GLU A 210 1.24 20.95 -7.81
C GLU A 210 1.07 20.16 -9.12
N GLY A 211 -0.12 19.59 -9.37
CA GLY A 211 -0.46 18.96 -10.66
C GLY A 211 -0.63 19.95 -11.81
N VAL A 212 -1.04 21.20 -11.52
CA VAL A 212 -1.20 22.26 -12.54
C VAL A 212 0.14 22.81 -13.02
N GLU A 213 1.13 22.96 -12.12
CA GLU A 213 2.44 23.54 -12.43
C GLU A 213 3.31 22.69 -13.41
N ASN A 214 2.78 21.56 -13.88
CA ASN A 214 3.46 20.65 -14.78
C ASN A 214 3.56 21.18 -16.24
N PRO A 215 4.77 21.49 -16.75
CA PRO A 215 4.99 22.22 -18.01
C PRO A 215 4.59 21.43 -19.26
N ASN A 216 4.41 20.11 -19.16
CA ASN A 216 4.02 19.30 -20.32
C ASN A 216 2.52 19.34 -20.63
N SER A 217 1.70 20.01 -19.81
CA SER A 217 0.25 20.20 -19.97
C SER A 217 -0.62 18.95 -20.01
N ARG A 218 -0.08 17.79 -20.38
CA ARG A 218 -0.72 16.46 -20.36
C ARG A 218 -0.93 15.89 -18.95
N PRO A 219 -0.05 16.11 -17.97
CA PRO A 219 -0.23 15.54 -16.63
C PRO A 219 -1.36 16.20 -15.83
N ARG A 220 -1.86 17.38 -16.27
CA ARG A 220 -2.94 18.11 -15.56
C ARG A 220 -4.22 17.29 -15.44
N ALA A 221 -4.60 16.56 -16.50
CA ALA A 221 -5.82 15.75 -16.50
C ALA A 221 -5.66 14.47 -15.66
N GLU A 222 -4.49 13.83 -15.74
CA GLU A 222 -4.18 12.61 -14.99
C GLU A 222 -4.06 12.89 -13.48
N ASP A 223 -3.31 13.94 -13.10
CA ASP A 223 -3.13 14.36 -11.71
C ASP A 223 -4.46 14.82 -11.09
N LEU A 224 -5.27 15.60 -11.85
CA LEU A 224 -6.60 16.02 -11.41
C LEU A 224 -7.53 14.81 -11.23
N SER A 225 -7.59 13.91 -12.22
CA SER A 225 -8.42 12.71 -12.14
C SER A 225 -7.99 11.81 -10.98
N ALA A 226 -6.69 11.58 -10.79
CA ALA A 226 -6.15 10.80 -9.69
C ALA A 226 -6.52 11.41 -8.33
N THR A 227 -6.38 12.73 -8.19
CA THR A 227 -6.74 13.47 -6.97
C THR A 227 -8.24 13.34 -6.66
N CYS A 228 -9.11 13.51 -7.66
CA CYS A 228 -10.56 13.32 -7.50
C CYS A 228 -10.92 11.87 -7.12
N CYS A 229 -10.28 10.88 -7.77
CA CYS A 229 -10.49 9.47 -7.44
C CYS A 229 -10.05 9.13 -6.02
N GLU A 230 -8.93 9.68 -5.55
CA GLU A 230 -8.45 9.49 -4.18
C GLU A 230 -9.41 10.13 -3.16
N MET A 231 -9.84 11.37 -3.36
CA MET A 231 -10.83 12.01 -2.49
C MET A 231 -12.13 11.20 -2.41
N ALA A 232 -12.65 10.76 -3.56
CA ALA A 232 -13.87 9.94 -3.62
C ALA A 232 -13.69 8.60 -2.89
N ARG A 233 -12.54 7.93 -3.05
CA ARG A 233 -12.23 6.66 -2.40
C ARG A 233 -12.18 6.78 -0.87
N TRP A 234 -11.76 7.93 -0.36
CA TRP A 234 -11.59 8.19 1.07
C TRP A 234 -12.71 9.03 1.69
N SER A 235 -13.81 9.23 0.96
CA SER A 235 -14.99 9.99 1.40
C SER A 235 -14.63 11.41 1.87
N ILE A 236 -13.76 12.08 1.11
CA ILE A 236 -13.38 13.47 1.35
C ILE A 236 -14.13 14.32 0.33
N GLU A 237 -15.12 15.05 0.82
CA GLU A 237 -15.90 15.96 -0.02
C GLU A 237 -15.08 17.25 -0.26
N PRO A 238 -14.87 17.68 -1.52
CA PRO A 238 -14.28 18.99 -1.80
C PRO A 238 -15.17 20.10 -1.22
N ASP A 239 -14.56 21.15 -0.68
CA ASP A 239 -15.31 22.37 -0.38
C ASP A 239 -15.52 23.20 -1.65
N GLN A 240 -16.30 24.28 -1.55
CA GLN A 240 -16.59 25.13 -2.71
C GLN A 240 -15.31 25.67 -3.37
N GLU A 241 -14.30 26.04 -2.58
CA GLU A 241 -13.04 26.55 -3.10
C GLU A 241 -12.32 25.49 -3.96
N LEU A 242 -12.24 24.25 -3.48
CA LEU A 242 -11.63 23.17 -4.25
C LEU A 242 -12.49 22.79 -5.47
N TRP A 243 -13.82 22.80 -5.36
CA TRP A 243 -14.71 22.59 -6.50
C TRP A 243 -14.51 23.63 -7.60
N ASP A 244 -14.54 24.92 -7.25
CA ASP A 244 -14.32 26.03 -8.19
C ASP A 244 -12.96 25.87 -8.90
N ARG A 245 -11.93 25.47 -8.16
CA ARG A 245 -10.59 25.26 -8.70
C ARG A 245 -10.51 24.05 -9.63
N ILE A 246 -11.14 22.94 -9.29
CA ILE A 246 -11.23 21.75 -10.15
C ILE A 246 -11.92 22.12 -11.48
N GLU A 247 -13.03 22.84 -11.43
CA GLU A 247 -13.76 23.29 -12.62
C GLU A 247 -12.92 24.24 -13.49
N GLU A 248 -12.16 25.15 -12.88
CA GLU A 248 -11.25 26.05 -13.61
C GLU A 248 -10.18 25.26 -14.37
N ILE A 249 -9.58 24.26 -13.72
CA ILE A 249 -8.54 23.42 -14.33
C ILE A 249 -9.13 22.60 -15.47
N GLU A 250 -10.30 21.99 -15.27
CA GLU A 250 -11.03 21.24 -16.29
C GLU A 250 -11.31 22.11 -17.53
N GLN A 251 -11.81 23.33 -17.34
CA GLN A 251 -12.06 24.27 -18.44
C GLN A 251 -10.78 24.70 -19.17
N GLY A 252 -9.63 24.63 -18.50
CA GLY A 252 -8.31 24.94 -19.04
C GLY A 252 -7.61 23.76 -19.74
N LEU A 253 -8.23 22.58 -19.79
CA LEU A 253 -7.74 21.44 -20.57
C LEU A 253 -7.97 21.68 -22.06
N ASP A 254 -7.00 21.29 -22.90
CA ASP A 254 -7.06 21.40 -24.36
C ASP A 254 -6.79 20.02 -24.99
N ALA A 255 -7.10 19.87 -26.28
CA ALA A 255 -7.04 18.59 -26.99
C ALA A 255 -5.69 17.88 -26.76
N PRO A 256 -5.68 16.56 -26.45
CA PRO A 256 -6.75 15.58 -26.69
C PRO A 256 -7.68 15.32 -25.48
N TRP A 257 -7.60 16.14 -24.44
CA TRP A 257 -8.44 16.04 -23.24
C TRP A 257 -9.73 16.83 -23.42
#